data_AF-A0A7R9SLD7-F1
#
_entry.id   AF-A0A7R9SLD7-F1
#
_cell.length_a   1.000
_cell.length_b   1.000
_cell.length_c   1.000
_cell.angle_alpha   90.00
_cell.angle_beta   90.00
_cell.angle_gamma   90.00
#
_symmetry.space_group_name_H-M   'P 1'
#
loop_
_entity.id
_entity.type
_entity.pdbx_description
1 polymer ?
#
loop_
_entity_poly.entity_id
_entity_poly.type
_entity_poly.pdbx_seq_one_letter_code
_entity_poly.pdbx_strand_id
1 'polypeptide(L)'
;PQGDTCVADCEAGWYLSYLGFCRRCHYTCAACHNSEKNGCLKCSPGLVLSPEGLCVNVCPVGYHSLKGVCQKCPHTCVECDEGGICLKCRPPYILASGSCV
;
A
#
# COMPACT_ATOMS: atom_id res chain seq x y z
N PRO A 1 7.19 14.71 -22.13
CA PRO A 1 7.95 15.93 -21.76
C PRO A 1 6.95 17.07 -21.56
N GLN A 2 6.77 17.53 -20.31
CA GLN A 2 5.98 18.73 -20.04
C GLN A 2 6.77 19.91 -20.59
N GLY A 3 6.42 20.32 -21.80
CA GLY A 3 7.01 21.46 -22.51
C GLY A 3 6.44 22.77 -21.97
N ASP A 4 7.35 23.70 -21.68
CA ASP A 4 7.17 25.15 -21.59
C ASP A 4 6.04 25.73 -20.73
N THR A 5 5.54 25.01 -19.72
CA THR A 5 4.57 25.57 -18.76
C THR A 5 5.01 25.33 -17.33
N CYS A 6 5.11 26.39 -16.52
CA CYS A 6 5.35 26.28 -15.08
C CYS A 6 4.11 25.67 -14.41
N VAL A 7 4.21 24.42 -13.99
CA VAL A 7 3.14 23.73 -13.24
C VAL A 7 3.41 23.81 -11.75
N ALA A 8 2.37 24.08 -10.95
CA ALA A 8 2.47 24.10 -9.49
C ALA A 8 2.60 22.69 -8.89
N ASP A 9 2.07 21.69 -9.61
CA ASP A 9 2.10 20.28 -9.25
C ASP A 9 2.43 19.42 -10.46
N CYS A 10 3.07 18.28 -10.21
CA CYS A 10 3.34 17.29 -11.24
C CYS A 10 2.08 16.47 -11.58
N GLU A 11 1.98 16.01 -12.82
CA GLU A 11 0.91 15.12 -13.28
C GLU A 11 0.88 13.80 -12.48
N ALA A 12 -0.27 13.10 -12.49
CA ALA A 12 -0.38 11.78 -11.88
C ALA A 12 0.70 10.81 -12.40
N GLY A 13 1.29 10.01 -11.51
CA GLY A 13 2.44 9.17 -11.82
C GLY A 13 3.79 9.90 -11.81
N TRP A 14 3.82 11.18 -11.43
CA TRP A 14 5.03 11.98 -11.22
C TRP A 14 5.03 12.62 -9.84
N TYR A 15 6.22 12.96 -9.35
CA TYR A 15 6.42 13.71 -8.11
C TYR A 15 7.39 14.87 -8.33
N LEU A 16 7.24 15.93 -7.55
CA LEU A 16 8.15 17.06 -7.55
C LEU A 16 9.44 16.67 -6.80
N SER A 17 10.57 16.64 -7.50
CA SER A 17 11.86 16.40 -6.87
C SER A 17 12.33 17.63 -6.08
N TYR A 18 13.27 17.42 -5.15
CA TYR A 18 13.90 18.51 -4.39
C TYR A 18 14.62 19.55 -5.27
N LEU A 19 14.94 19.20 -6.52
CA LEU A 19 15.55 20.08 -7.52
C LEU A 19 14.50 20.92 -8.29
N GLY A 20 13.22 20.76 -8.00
CA GLY A 20 12.13 21.49 -8.67
C GLY A 20 11.69 20.88 -10.01
N PHE A 21 12.17 19.69 -10.37
CA PHE A 21 11.75 18.99 -11.60
C PHE A 21 10.80 17.84 -11.29
N CYS A 22 9.80 17.63 -12.16
CA CYS A 22 8.94 16.46 -12.10
C CYS A 22 9.69 15.20 -12.52
N ARG A 23 9.67 14.17 -11.67
CA ARG A 23 10.25 12.85 -11.95
C ARG A 23 9.16 11.79 -11.88
N ARG A 24 9.28 10.77 -12.73
CA ARG A 24 8.32 9.65 -12.73
C ARG A 24 8.44 8.84 -11.45
N CYS A 25 7.29 8.40 -10.97
CA CYS A 25 7.19 7.33 -10.01
C CYS A 25 7.65 5.99 -10.61
N HIS A 26 7.89 5.01 -9.74
CA HIS A 26 7.96 3.62 -10.17
C HIS A 26 6.64 3.21 -10.85
N TYR A 27 6.68 2.37 -11.89
CA TYR A 27 5.52 2.05 -12.75
C TYR A 27 4.35 1.39 -12.00
N THR A 28 4.60 0.85 -10.81
CA THR A 28 3.58 0.27 -9.93
C THR A 28 2.82 1.31 -9.11
N CYS A 29 3.32 2.55 -9.02
CA CYS A 29 2.68 3.62 -8.27
C CYS A 29 1.84 4.52 -9.20
N ALA A 30 0.62 4.85 -8.76
CA ALA A 30 -0.17 5.96 -9.32
C ALA A 30 0.23 7.33 -8.73
N ALA A 31 0.76 7.33 -7.50
CA ALA A 31 1.34 8.50 -6.85
C ALA A 31 2.50 8.07 -5.94
N CYS A 32 3.53 8.89 -5.81
CA CYS A 32 4.74 8.59 -5.04
C CYS A 32 5.36 9.86 -4.45
N HIS A 33 6.25 9.70 -3.48
CA HIS A 33 7.08 10.79 -2.95
C HIS A 33 8.55 10.71 -3.42
N ASN A 34 8.92 9.61 -4.09
CA ASN A 34 10.21 9.43 -4.77
C ASN A 34 10.08 8.39 -5.91
N SER A 35 11.13 8.21 -6.71
CA SER A 35 11.13 7.25 -7.83
C SER A 35 11.31 5.78 -7.41
N GLU A 36 11.58 5.49 -6.14
CA GLU A 36 11.85 4.13 -5.66
C GLU A 36 10.55 3.30 -5.62
N LYS A 37 10.68 1.98 -5.74
CA LYS A 37 9.53 1.06 -5.71
C LYS A 37 8.73 1.14 -4.40
N ASN A 38 9.41 1.46 -3.29
CA ASN A 38 8.83 1.61 -1.96
C ASN A 38 8.40 3.06 -1.64
N GLY A 39 8.53 3.98 -2.60
CA GLY A 39 8.10 5.36 -2.45
C GLY A 39 6.65 5.61 -2.81
N CYS A 40 5.83 4.56 -2.98
CA CYS A 40 4.45 4.72 -3.43
C CYS A 40 3.57 5.29 -2.30
N LEU A 41 2.75 6.27 -2.66
CA LEU A 41 1.65 6.79 -1.83
C LEU A 41 0.30 6.20 -2.28
N LYS A 42 0.19 5.85 -3.56
CA LYS A 42 -0.98 5.19 -4.14
C LYS A 42 -0.54 4.22 -5.23
N CYS A 43 -1.17 3.06 -5.27
CA CYS A 43 -0.85 2.04 -6.26
C CYS A 43 -1.64 2.21 -7.55
N SER A 44 -1.04 1.73 -8.65
CA SER A 44 -1.74 1.56 -9.92
C SER A 44 -2.93 0.60 -9.76
N PRO A 45 -3.98 0.70 -10.60
CA PRO A 45 -5.16 -0.16 -10.51
C PRO A 45 -4.81 -1.65 -10.47
N GLY A 46 -5.48 -2.40 -9.59
CA GLY A 46 -5.23 -3.83 -9.38
C GLY A 46 -4.13 -4.17 -8.37
N LEU A 47 -3.41 -3.18 -7.86
CA LEU A 47 -2.39 -3.36 -6.82
C LEU A 47 -2.83 -2.73 -5.49
N VAL A 48 -2.24 -3.21 -4.39
CA VAL A 48 -2.52 -2.81 -3.02
C VAL A 48 -1.25 -2.27 -2.36
N LEU A 49 -1.37 -1.18 -1.61
CA LEU A 49 -0.23 -0.55 -0.93
C LEU A 49 0.15 -1.32 0.34
N SER A 50 1.38 -1.84 0.38
CA SER A 50 1.94 -2.53 1.53
C SER A 50 2.40 -1.54 2.62
N PRO A 51 2.59 -2.00 3.87
CA PRO A 51 3.14 -1.19 4.95
C PRO A 51 4.54 -0.63 4.66
N GLU A 52 5.31 -1.32 3.82
CA GLU A 52 6.65 -0.93 3.39
C GLU A 52 6.64 0.07 2.22
N GLY A 53 5.46 0.55 1.80
CA GLY A 53 5.31 1.49 0.68
C GLY A 53 5.41 0.84 -0.70
N LEU A 54 5.37 -0.50 -0.77
CA LEU A 54 5.43 -1.25 -2.02
C LEU A 54 4.02 -1.51 -2.55
N CYS A 55 3.83 -1.46 -3.86
CA CYS A 55 2.59 -1.93 -4.49
C CYS A 55 2.69 -3.42 -4.83
N VAL A 56 1.79 -4.22 -4.24
CA VAL A 56 1.77 -5.69 -4.32
C VAL A 56 0.41 -6.19 -4.76
N ASN A 57 0.35 -7.40 -5.33
CA ASN A 57 -0.93 -8.04 -5.71
C ASN A 57 -1.71 -8.57 -4.50
N VAL A 58 -0.98 -9.06 -3.48
CA VAL A 58 -1.54 -9.69 -2.29
C VAL A 58 -0.82 -9.13 -1.07
N CYS A 59 -1.58 -8.82 -0.02
CA CYS A 59 -1.01 -8.33 1.23
C CYS A 59 -0.14 -9.38 1.91
N PRO A 60 0.92 -8.97 2.62
CA PRO A 60 1.75 -9.89 3.39
C PRO A 60 0.94 -10.56 4.52
N VAL A 61 1.44 -11.69 5.03
CA VAL A 61 0.80 -12.43 6.13
C VAL A 61 0.56 -11.51 7.34
N GLY A 62 -0.62 -11.64 7.95
CA GLY A 62 -1.06 -10.76 9.04
C GLY A 62 -1.60 -9.41 8.56
N TYR A 63 -1.87 -9.25 7.27
CA TYR A 63 -2.54 -8.10 6.69
C TYR A 63 -3.65 -8.55 5.72
N HIS A 64 -4.66 -7.71 5.58
CA HIS A 64 -5.73 -7.88 4.60
C HIS A 64 -5.85 -6.63 3.73
N SER A 65 -6.38 -6.79 2.52
CA SER A 65 -6.65 -5.63 1.65
C SER A 65 -7.91 -4.91 2.12
N LEU A 66 -7.83 -3.59 2.30
CA LEU A 66 -8.98 -2.74 2.52
C LEU A 66 -8.79 -1.42 1.77
N LYS A 67 -9.70 -1.13 0.83
CA LYS A 67 -9.67 0.11 0.02
C LYS A 67 -8.33 0.36 -0.69
N GLY A 68 -7.67 -0.70 -1.16
CA GLY A 68 -6.40 -0.60 -1.88
C GLY A 68 -5.16 -0.40 -0.99
N VAL A 69 -5.29 -0.60 0.33
CA VAL A 69 -4.18 -0.57 1.29
C VAL A 69 -4.20 -1.83 2.14
N CYS A 70 -3.02 -2.37 2.45
CA CYS A 70 -2.87 -3.48 3.38
C CYS A 70 -3.04 -2.99 4.81
N GLN A 71 -4.12 -3.43 5.46
CA GLN A 71 -4.43 -3.15 6.85
C GLN A 71 -4.02 -4.33 7.72
N LYS A 72 -3.47 -4.03 8.90
CA LYS A 72 -2.91 -5.04 9.80
C LYS A 72 -4.02 -5.79 10.52
N CYS A 73 -3.97 -7.11 10.49
CA CYS A 73 -4.83 -7.96 11.29
C CYS A 73 -4.54 -7.80 12.80
N PRO A 74 -5.47 -8.20 13.68
CA PRO A 74 -5.21 -8.29 15.11
C PRO A 74 -3.93 -9.08 15.40
N HIS A 75 -3.19 -8.71 16.46
CA HIS A 75 -1.85 -9.25 16.72
C HIS A 75 -1.79 -10.78 16.86
N THR A 76 -2.84 -11.40 17.40
CA THR A 76 -2.98 -12.84 17.59
C THR A 76 -3.47 -13.58 16.34
N CYS A 77 -3.74 -12.85 15.26
CA CYS A 77 -4.27 -13.36 14.01
C CYS A 77 -3.19 -13.40 12.91
N VAL A 78 -3.19 -14.47 12.09
CA VAL A 78 -2.36 -14.53 10.86
C VAL A 78 -3.15 -14.16 9.60
N GLU A 79 -4.47 -14.32 9.62
CA GLU A 79 -5.33 -14.10 8.46
C GLU A 79 -6.69 -13.60 8.95
N CYS A 80 -7.12 -12.45 8.45
CA CYS A 80 -8.39 -11.81 8.83
C CYS A 80 -9.13 -11.33 7.58
N ASP A 81 -10.44 -11.16 7.70
CA ASP A 81 -11.28 -10.60 6.63
C ASP A 81 -11.24 -9.07 6.58
N GLU A 82 -12.01 -8.47 5.66
CA GLU A 82 -12.12 -7.01 5.51
C GLU A 82 -12.69 -6.29 6.75
N GLY A 83 -13.43 -7.00 7.61
CA GLY A 83 -13.98 -6.50 8.87
C GLY A 83 -13.02 -6.66 10.06
N GLY A 84 -11.82 -7.19 9.85
CA GLY A 84 -10.86 -7.48 10.93
C GLY A 84 -11.20 -8.73 11.74
N ILE A 85 -12.18 -9.54 11.28
CA ILE A 85 -12.54 -10.81 11.90
C ILE A 85 -11.43 -11.81 11.59
N CYS A 86 -10.89 -12.45 12.63
CA CYS A 86 -9.85 -13.42 12.44
C CYS A 86 -10.39 -14.72 11.83
N LEU A 87 -9.69 -15.22 10.82
CA LEU A 87 -9.96 -16.49 10.14
C LEU A 87 -8.95 -17.57 10.57
N LYS A 88 -7.74 -17.16 10.95
CA LYS A 88 -6.68 -18.07 11.38
C LYS A 88 -5.80 -17.44 12.44
N CYS A 89 -5.64 -18.13 13.56
CA CYS A 89 -4.84 -17.68 14.69
C CYS A 89 -3.36 -18.03 14.55
N ARG A 90 -2.51 -17.20 15.15
CA ARG A 90 -1.12 -17.56 15.43
C ARG A 90 -1.11 -18.64 16.51
N PRO A 91 -0.29 -19.68 16.42
CA PRO A 91 -0.06 -20.57 17.56
C PRO A 91 0.47 -19.77 18.77
N PRO A 92 0.07 -20.09 20.01
CA PRO A 92 -0.83 -21.18 20.42
C PRO A 92 -2.32 -20.79 20.52
N TYR A 93 -2.72 -19.62 20.03
CA TYR A 93 -4.08 -19.09 20.17
C TYR A 93 -5.11 -19.90 19.39
N ILE A 94 -6.33 -19.93 19.90
CA ILE A 94 -7.45 -20.69 19.32
C ILE A 94 -8.53 -19.73 18.81
N LEU A 95 -9.11 -20.05 17.65
CA LEU A 95 -10.16 -19.23 17.06
C LEU A 95 -11.48 -19.41 17.83
N ALA A 96 -11.98 -18.33 18.42
CA ALA A 96 -13.26 -18.26 19.11
C ALA A 96 -14.04 -17.02 18.65
N SER A 97 -15.19 -17.23 18.02
CA SER A 97 -16.10 -16.15 17.57
C SER A 97 -15.41 -15.03 16.77
N GLY A 98 -14.51 -15.39 15.86
CA GLY A 98 -13.82 -14.40 15.02
C GLY A 98 -12.66 -13.67 15.71
N SER A 99 -12.29 -14.08 16.91
CA SER A 99 -11.14 -13.57 17.66
C SER A 99 -10.23 -14.73 18.10
N CYS A 100 -8.97 -14.45 18.34
CA CYS A 100 -8.02 -15.44 18.84
C CYS A 100 -7.83 -15.25 20.34
N VAL A 101 -8.07 -16.31 21.10
CA VAL A 101 -8.00 -16.37 22.58
C VAL A 101 -6.92 -17.33 23.05
#